data_AF-A0A0G1SWA1-F1
#
_entry.id   AF-A0A0G1SWA1-F1
#
_cell.length_a   1.000
_cell.length_b   1.000
_cell.length_c   1.000
_cell.angle_alpha   90.00
_cell.angle_beta   90.00
_cell.angle_gamma   90.00
#
_symmetry.space_group_name_H-M   'P 1'
#
loop_
_entity.id
_entity.type
_entity.pdbx_description
1 polymer ?
#
loop_
_entity_poly.entity_id
_entity_poly.type
_entity_poly.pdbx_seq_one_letter_code
_entity_poly.pdbx_strand_id
1 'polypeptide(L)'
;MKKVILLGLVLVLLVAAGTLMYRKQAVAPLETLDGQCTAAGGTIKESLCCKGVDSGPQTKFPNLCAIGACGCAPEYSKPTKICDCGEGKCFDGSTCTDLGR
;
A
#
# COMPACT_ATOMS: atom_id res chain seq x y z
N MET A 1 -31.45 0.98 -43.12
CA MET A 1 -31.87 0.27 -41.89
C MET A 1 -30.85 -0.75 -41.41
N LYS A 2 -30.51 -1.80 -42.17
CA LYS A 2 -29.51 -2.83 -41.78
C LYS A 2 -28.12 -2.27 -41.40
N LYS A 3 -27.61 -1.24 -42.11
CA LYS A 3 -26.32 -0.59 -41.81
C LYS A 3 -26.30 0.18 -40.49
N VAL A 4 -27.43 0.77 -40.09
CA VAL A 4 -27.57 1.54 -38.84
C VAL A 4 -27.62 0.60 -37.63
N ILE A 5 -28.29 -0.54 -37.79
CA ILE A 5 -28.32 -1.61 -36.78
C ILE A 5 -26.91 -2.19 -36.57
N LEU A 6 -26.15 -2.38 -37.67
CA LEU A 6 -24.76 -2.85 -37.59
C LEU A 6 -23.86 -1.87 -36.82
N LEU A 7 -23.96 -0.57 -37.12
CA LEU A 7 -23.17 0.47 -36.43
C LEU A 7 -23.50 0.54 -34.93
N GLY A 8 -24.79 0.45 -34.57
CA GLY A 8 -25.23 0.43 -33.18
C GLY A 8 -24.70 -0.79 -32.40
N LEU A 9 -24.76 -1.98 -33.00
CA LEU A 9 -24.21 -3.20 -32.40
C LEU A 9 -22.69 -3.12 -32.21
N VAL A 10 -21.97 -2.58 -33.19
CA VAL A 10 -20.52 -2.38 -33.10
C VAL A 10 -20.18 -1.41 -31.96
N LEU A 11 -20.92 -0.30 -31.82
CA LEU A 11 -20.68 0.67 -30.75
C LEU A 11 -20.93 0.05 -29.37
N VAL A 12 -22.01 -0.72 -29.22
CA VAL A 12 -22.33 -1.42 -27.96
C VAL A 12 -21.24 -2.45 -27.61
N LEU A 13 -20.74 -3.20 -28.58
CA LEU A 13 -19.64 -4.15 -28.37
C LEU A 13 -18.34 -3.46 -27.94
N LEU A 14 -18.01 -2.31 -28.51
CA LEU A 14 -16.82 -1.54 -28.14
C LEU A 14 -16.91 -0.99 -26.71
N VAL A 15 -18.08 -0.47 -26.32
CA VAL A 15 -18.32 0.02 -24.94
C VAL A 15 -18.30 -1.14 -23.93
N ALA A 16 -18.88 -2.28 -24.28
CA ALA A 16 -18.85 -3.48 -23.44
C ALA A 16 -17.42 -4.02 -23.27
N ALA A 17 -16.63 -4.09 -24.36
CA ALA A 17 -15.24 -4.51 -24.30
C ALA A 17 -14.39 -3.54 -23.45
N GLY A 18 -14.56 -2.23 -23.63
CA GLY A 18 -13.85 -1.21 -22.85
C GLY A 18 -14.15 -1.29 -21.35
N THR A 19 -15.42 -1.44 -20.97
CA THR A 19 -15.83 -1.58 -19.56
C THR A 19 -15.36 -2.88 -18.93
N LEU A 20 -15.31 -3.99 -19.69
CA LEU A 20 -14.74 -5.26 -19.25
C LEU A 20 -13.22 -5.17 -19.01
N MET A 21 -12.48 -4.47 -19.89
CA MET A 21 -11.05 -4.24 -19.67
C MET A 21 -10.79 -3.37 -18.45
N TYR A 22 -11.59 -2.31 -18.24
CA TYR A 22 -11.47 -1.41 -17.09
C TYR A 22 -11.71 -2.14 -15.76
N ARG A 23 -12.66 -3.09 -15.73
CA ARG A 23 -12.94 -3.92 -14.56
C ARG A 23 -11.83 -4.91 -14.21
N LYS A 24 -10.93 -5.24 -15.15
CA LYS A 24 -9.81 -6.17 -14.89
C LYS A 24 -8.64 -5.53 -14.16
N GLN A 25 -8.66 -4.22 -13.88
CA GLN A 25 -7.76 -3.60 -12.91
C GLN A 25 -8.23 -3.91 -11.48
N ALA A 26 -8.28 -5.20 -11.15
CA ALA A 26 -8.14 -5.64 -9.77
C ALA A 26 -6.64 -5.51 -9.45
N VAL A 27 -6.30 -4.35 -8.90
CA VAL A 27 -4.97 -4.05 -8.37
C VAL A 27 -4.55 -5.24 -7.49
N ALA A 28 -3.49 -5.94 -7.90
CA ALA A 28 -3.05 -7.17 -7.25
C ALA A 28 -2.72 -6.90 -5.76
N PRO A 29 -2.92 -7.88 -4.85
CA PRO A 29 -2.65 -7.71 -3.42
C PRO A 29 -1.24 -7.19 -3.07
N LEU A 30 -0.27 -7.40 -3.97
CA LEU A 30 1.12 -6.94 -3.86
C LEU A 30 1.32 -5.42 -3.99
N GLU A 31 0.33 -4.68 -4.49
CA GLU A 31 0.37 -3.22 -4.59
C GLU A 31 -0.02 -2.53 -3.27
N THR A 32 -0.52 -3.28 -2.28
CA THR A 32 -0.80 -2.72 -0.96
C THR A 32 0.47 -2.77 -0.11
N LEU A 33 0.81 -1.68 0.58
CA LEU A 33 1.94 -1.64 1.53
C LEU A 33 1.83 -2.72 2.61
N ASP A 34 0.60 -3.12 2.96
CA ASP A 34 0.31 -4.23 3.87
C ASP A 34 0.86 -5.56 3.30
N GLY A 35 0.68 -5.79 2.00
CA GLY A 35 1.26 -6.91 1.26
C GLY A 35 2.78 -6.83 1.12
N GLN A 36 3.35 -5.62 1.03
CA GLN A 36 4.81 -5.44 1.01
C GLN A 36 5.44 -5.81 2.36
N CYS A 37 4.81 -5.41 3.48
CA CYS A 37 5.27 -5.80 4.82
C CYS A 37 5.31 -7.33 4.98
N THR A 38 4.23 -8.02 4.59
CA THR A 38 4.16 -9.49 4.70
C THR A 38 5.10 -10.20 3.73
N ALA A 39 5.25 -9.68 2.50
CA ALA A 39 6.21 -10.20 1.53
C ALA A 39 7.67 -10.04 1.97
N ALA A 40 7.98 -8.96 2.71
CA ALA A 40 9.28 -8.74 3.33
C ALA A 40 9.55 -9.65 4.55
N GLY A 41 8.59 -10.50 4.95
CA GLY A 41 8.69 -11.36 6.12
C GLY A 41 8.31 -10.66 7.44
N GLY A 42 7.77 -9.44 7.36
CA GLY A 42 7.26 -8.70 8.51
C GLY A 42 5.82 -9.04 8.86
N THR A 43 5.37 -8.57 10.02
CA THR A 43 3.99 -8.70 10.49
C THR A 43 3.41 -7.32 10.75
N ILE A 44 2.17 -7.11 10.33
CA ILE A 44 1.47 -5.85 10.59
C ILE A 44 1.08 -5.79 12.06
N LYS A 45 1.54 -4.73 12.76
CA LYS A 45 1.15 -4.42 14.14
C LYS A 45 0.71 -2.96 14.24
N GLU A 46 0.17 -2.59 15.39
CA GLU A 46 -0.12 -1.21 15.73
C GLU A 46 0.83 -0.75 16.84
N SER A 47 1.32 0.49 16.74
CA SER A 47 2.18 1.11 17.74
C SER A 47 1.91 2.61 17.84
N LEU A 48 2.37 3.23 18.93
CA LEU A 48 2.38 4.69 19.05
C LEU A 48 3.58 5.25 18.31
N CYS A 49 3.33 5.98 17.24
CA CYS A 49 4.36 6.62 16.44
C CYS A 49 4.10 8.12 16.30
N CYS A 50 5.12 8.87 15.90
CA CYS A 50 5.03 10.32 15.90
C CYS A 50 4.00 10.85 14.92
N LYS A 51 3.30 11.91 15.31
CA LYS A 51 2.38 12.59 14.42
C LYS A 51 3.14 13.03 13.15
N GLY A 52 2.63 12.64 11.99
CA GLY A 52 3.23 12.98 10.69
C GLY A 52 4.25 11.98 10.14
N VAL A 53 4.48 10.84 10.79
CA VAL A 53 5.40 9.80 10.26
C VAL A 53 4.84 9.07 9.05
N ASP A 54 3.56 9.25 8.77
CA ASP A 54 2.77 8.66 7.69
C ASP A 54 2.37 9.68 6.60
N SER A 55 3.09 10.79 6.47
CA SER A 55 2.71 11.96 5.63
C SER A 55 2.87 11.79 4.11
N GLY A 56 3.38 10.66 3.63
CA GLY A 56 3.61 10.38 2.21
C GLY A 56 2.50 9.54 1.56
N PRO A 57 2.36 9.59 0.22
CA PRO A 57 1.42 8.75 -0.53
C PRO A 57 1.71 7.24 -0.41
N GLN A 58 2.89 6.87 0.11
CA GLN A 58 3.40 5.50 0.24
C GLN A 58 3.66 5.09 1.71
N THR A 59 3.28 5.90 2.71
CA THR A 59 3.71 5.69 4.13
C THR A 59 2.60 5.13 5.00
N LYS A 60 1.97 4.04 4.57
CA LYS A 60 1.10 3.26 5.47
C LYS A 60 1.88 2.68 6.66
N PHE A 61 3.20 2.53 6.47
CA PHE A 61 4.16 2.18 7.50
C PHE A 61 5.30 3.21 7.50
N PRO A 62 5.65 3.77 8.66
CA PRO A 62 6.84 4.61 8.76
C PRO A 62 8.10 3.77 8.57
N ASN A 63 9.18 4.37 8.06
CA ASN A 63 10.50 3.75 8.08
C ASN A 63 10.97 3.65 9.54
N LEU A 64 11.04 2.44 10.07
CA LEU A 64 11.41 2.16 11.46
C LEU A 64 12.93 2.04 11.65
N CYS A 65 13.70 2.04 10.56
CA CYS A 65 15.16 2.11 10.59
C CYS A 65 15.64 3.54 10.88
N ALA A 66 14.82 4.55 10.57
CA ALA A 66 15.08 5.93 10.95
C ALA A 66 14.80 6.15 12.45
N ILE A 67 15.81 6.67 13.16
CA ILE A 67 15.68 7.05 14.56
C ILE A 67 14.54 8.06 14.71
N GLY A 68 13.66 7.81 15.68
CA GLY A 68 12.59 8.75 16.06
C GLY A 68 11.26 8.56 15.35
N ALA A 69 11.12 7.62 14.41
CA ALA A 69 9.83 7.33 13.76
C ALA A 69 8.72 6.98 14.77
N CYS A 70 9.04 6.24 15.83
CA CYS A 70 8.09 5.90 16.90
C CYS A 70 8.63 6.20 18.31
N GLY A 71 9.48 7.23 18.43
CA GLY A 71 10.23 7.54 19.66
C GLY A 71 9.88 8.86 20.34
N CYS A 72 8.80 9.54 19.96
CA CYS A 72 8.37 10.82 20.53
C CYS A 72 7.51 10.64 21.79
N ALA A 73 7.37 11.74 22.54
CA ALA A 73 6.52 11.78 23.73
C ALA A 73 5.05 11.44 23.40
N PRO A 74 4.29 10.84 24.34
CA PRO A 74 2.93 10.37 24.10
C PRO A 74 1.98 11.45 23.52
N GLU A 75 2.09 12.70 23.99
CA GLU A 75 1.29 13.84 23.49
C GLU A 75 1.54 14.19 22.01
N TYR A 76 2.70 13.78 21.46
CA TYR A 76 3.08 13.95 20.05
C TYR A 76 3.00 12.64 19.25
N SER A 77 2.47 11.58 19.85
CA SER A 77 2.28 10.28 19.22
C SER A 77 0.82 10.06 18.81
N LYS A 78 0.61 9.12 17.88
CA LYS A 78 -0.70 8.59 17.49
C LYS A 78 -0.60 7.09 17.20
N PRO A 79 -1.69 6.32 17.39
CA PRO A 79 -1.75 4.95 16.91
C PRO A 79 -1.50 4.90 15.41
N THR A 80 -0.53 4.10 15.00
CA THR A 80 -0.06 3.97 13.62
C THR A 80 0.24 2.51 13.34
N LYS A 81 -0.12 2.04 12.15
CA LYS A 81 0.30 0.71 11.71
C LYS A 81 1.81 0.70 11.49
N ILE A 82 2.46 -0.34 11.97
CA ILE A 82 3.89 -0.59 11.80
C ILE A 82 4.10 -1.96 11.15
N CYS A 83 5.21 -2.08 10.41
CA CYS A 83 5.68 -3.37 9.94
C CYS A 83 6.71 -3.90 10.95
N ASP A 84 6.31 -4.87 11.77
CA ASP A 84 7.19 -5.53 12.73
C ASP A 84 8.04 -6.59 12.01
N CYS A 85 9.33 -6.33 11.93
CA CYS A 85 10.31 -7.21 11.30
C CYS A 85 10.97 -8.21 12.27
N GLY A 86 10.55 -8.24 13.53
CA GLY A 86 11.14 -9.06 14.58
C GLY A 86 12.41 -8.45 15.20
N GLU A 87 12.99 -9.17 16.15
CA GLU A 87 14.15 -8.71 16.92
C GLU A 87 15.36 -8.46 16.02
N GLY A 88 16.10 -7.37 16.28
CA GLY A 88 17.29 -7.01 15.53
C GLY A 88 17.04 -6.40 14.14
N LYS A 89 15.77 -6.21 13.73
CA LYS A 89 15.41 -5.74 12.40
C LYS A 89 14.47 -4.54 12.41
N CYS A 90 14.43 -3.84 11.29
CA CYS A 90 13.54 -2.70 11.05
C CYS A 90 13.02 -2.70 9.61
N PHE A 91 11.91 -2.01 9.38
CA PHE A 91 11.34 -1.84 8.04
C PHE A 91 11.84 -0.52 7.43
N ASP A 92 12.47 -0.58 6.26
CA ASP A 92 13.01 0.61 5.57
C ASP A 92 11.99 1.31 4.63
N GLY A 93 10.78 0.77 4.52
CA GLY A 93 9.76 1.20 3.56
C GLY A 93 9.53 0.20 2.43
N SER A 94 10.41 -0.81 2.28
CA SER A 94 10.31 -1.84 1.26
C SER A 94 10.66 -3.24 1.78
N THR A 95 11.64 -3.35 2.69
CA THR A 95 12.14 -4.63 3.19
C THR A 95 12.39 -4.61 4.69
N CYS A 96 12.43 -5.80 5.30
CA CYS A 96 12.93 -5.99 6.64
C CYS A 96 14.45 -6.18 6.60
N THR A 97 15.19 -5.21 7.15
CA THR A 97 16.65 -5.18 7.19
C THR A 97 17.16 -5.18 8.62
N ASP A 98 18.45 -5.43 8.82
CA ASP A 98 19.10 -5.42 10.13
C ASP A 98 19.22 -3.98 10.67
N LEU A 99 19.03 -3.81 11.99
CA LEU A 99 19.19 -2.53 12.67
C LEU A 99 20.65 -2.01 12.55
N GLY A 100 20.83 -0.78 12.06
CA GLY A 100 22.14 -0.11 11.96
C GLY A 100 22.83 -0.19 10.60
N ARG A 101 22.09 -0.53 9.53
CA ARG A 101 22.58 -0.57 8.15
C ARG A 101 22.37 0.75 7.40
#